data_AF-A0A979FP92-F1
#
_entry.id   AF-A0A979FP92-F1
#
_cell.length_a   1.000
_cell.length_b   1.000
_cell.length_c   1.000
_cell.angle_alpha   90.00
_cell.angle_beta   90.00
_cell.angle_gamma   90.00
#
_symmetry.space_group_name_H-M   'P 1'
#
loop_
_entity.id
_entity.type
_entity.pdbx_description
1 polymer ?
#
loop_
_entity_poly.entity_id
_entity_poly.type
_entity_poly.pdbx_seq_one_letter_code
_entity_poly.pdbx_strand_id
1 'polypeptide(L)'
;MPVFHSDASKVSSKGLGLKKAHPGRQNNFTINASQAGGNILYVGVYGPKGPCDEVSIKHIGHYNYNVNYVIKERGEHCLIVKWGEEHIPGSPFKVTT
;
A
#
# COMPACT_ATOMS: atom_id res chain seq x y z
N MET A 1 -4.56 -29.06 6.78
CA MET A 1 -3.81 -27.79 6.92
C MET A 1 -4.73 -26.78 7.60
N PRO A 2 -4.27 -25.98 8.58
CA PRO A 2 -5.09 -24.90 9.12
C PRO A 2 -5.42 -23.92 7.99
N VAL A 3 -6.71 -23.64 7.78
CA VAL A 3 -7.15 -22.59 6.86
C VAL A 3 -7.15 -21.30 7.66
N PHE A 4 -6.07 -20.53 7.57
CA PHE A 4 -6.05 -19.18 8.12
C PHE A 4 -7.00 -18.32 7.28
N HIS A 5 -8.18 -18.04 7.81
CA HIS A 5 -9.09 -17.09 7.19
C HIS A 5 -8.54 -15.68 7.38
N SER A 6 -8.36 -14.98 6.27
CA SER A 6 -8.08 -13.55 6.24
C SER A 6 -9.21 -12.82 5.54
N ASP A 7 -9.44 -11.56 5.90
CA ASP A 7 -10.48 -10.72 5.30
C ASP A 7 -9.88 -9.36 4.92
N ALA A 8 -9.60 -9.17 3.62
CA ALA A 8 -9.01 -7.94 3.11
C ALA A 8 -9.90 -6.71 3.34
N SER A 9 -11.22 -6.90 3.46
CA SER A 9 -12.17 -5.80 3.72
C SER A 9 -12.01 -5.17 5.11
N LYS A 10 -11.33 -5.86 6.03
CA LYS A 10 -11.03 -5.38 7.38
C LYS A 10 -9.70 -4.61 7.45
N VAL A 11 -8.93 -4.60 6.38
CA VAL A 11 -7.71 -3.80 6.30
C VAL A 11 -8.09 -2.32 6.08
N SER A 12 -7.45 -1.43 6.85
CA SER A 12 -7.63 0.01 6.69
C SER A 12 -6.31 0.70 6.33
N SER A 13 -6.39 1.75 5.53
CA SER A 13 -5.23 2.52 5.05
C SER A 13 -5.40 4.01 5.33
N LYS A 14 -4.36 4.70 5.81
CA LYS A 14 -4.40 6.15 6.09
C LYS A 14 -3.08 6.82 5.72
N GLY A 15 -3.14 8.05 5.21
CA GLY A 15 -1.96 8.85 4.91
C GLY A 15 -2.08 9.61 3.59
N LEU A 16 -1.32 10.70 3.47
CA LEU A 16 -1.34 11.55 2.27
C LEU A 16 -0.79 10.82 1.05
N GLY A 17 0.16 9.91 1.25
CA GLY A 17 0.74 9.06 0.20
C GLY A 17 -0.24 8.13 -0.50
N LEU A 18 -1.50 8.02 -0.06
CA LEU A 18 -2.55 7.30 -0.78
C LEU A 18 -3.19 8.12 -1.91
N LYS A 19 -2.96 9.44 -1.95
CA LYS A 19 -3.64 10.35 -2.90
C LYS A 19 -2.68 11.33 -3.58
N LYS A 20 -1.68 11.82 -2.85
CA LYS A 20 -0.73 12.80 -3.35
C LYS A 20 0.69 12.39 -3.01
N ALA A 21 1.57 12.47 -4.00
CA ALA A 21 2.99 12.25 -3.82
C ALA A 21 3.78 13.48 -4.25
N HIS A 22 5.01 13.60 -3.74
CA HIS A 22 5.96 14.62 -4.16
C HIS A 22 7.14 13.92 -4.85
N PRO A 23 7.43 14.24 -6.13
CA PRO A 23 8.55 13.65 -6.84
C PRO A 23 9.88 13.85 -6.12
N GLY A 24 10.68 12.80 -6.05
CA GLY A 24 12.00 12.80 -5.40
C GLY A 24 11.97 12.91 -3.88
N ARG A 25 10.78 12.85 -3.25
CA ARG A 25 10.61 12.81 -1.80
C ARG A 25 9.98 11.49 -1.36
N GLN A 26 10.22 11.15 -0.10
CA GLN A 26 9.56 10.03 0.54
C GLN A 26 8.08 10.35 0.79
N ASN A 27 7.20 9.49 0.30
CA ASN A 27 5.76 9.56 0.50
C ASN A 27 5.35 8.37 1.35
N ASN A 28 4.46 8.58 2.31
CA ASN A 28 4.11 7.54 3.27
C ASN A 28 2.62 7.40 3.53
N PHE A 29 2.25 6.19 3.91
CA PHE A 29 0.94 5.85 4.44
C PHE A 29 1.06 4.65 5.40
N THR A 30 0.05 4.48 6.24
CA THR A 30 -0.03 3.37 7.19
C THR A 30 -1.14 2.40 6.79
N ILE A 31 -0.93 1.13 7.12
CA ILE A 31 -1.89 0.05 6.96
C ILE A 31 -2.15 -0.57 8.34
N ASN A 32 -3.41 -0.82 8.67
CA ASN A 32 -3.82 -1.58 9.83
C ASN A 32 -4.63 -2.80 9.38
N ALA A 33 -4.09 -3.99 9.63
CA ALA A 33 -4.68 -5.28 9.31
C ALA A 33 -5.02 -6.09 10.58
N SER A 34 -5.14 -5.45 11.76
CA SER A 34 -5.35 -6.14 13.04
C SER A 34 -6.67 -6.91 13.13
N GLN A 35 -7.64 -6.57 12.28
CA GLN A 35 -8.94 -7.24 12.19
C GLN A 35 -9.06 -8.15 10.95
N ALA A 36 -8.01 -8.30 10.16
CA ALA A 36 -8.04 -8.95 8.85
C ALA A 36 -7.55 -10.40 8.85
N GLY A 37 -7.28 -10.99 10.03
CA GLY A 37 -6.58 -12.28 10.14
C GLY A 37 -5.12 -12.17 9.66
N GLY A 38 -4.38 -13.27 9.66
CA GLY A 38 -2.98 -13.29 9.21
C GLY A 38 -2.85 -13.56 7.71
N ASN A 39 -2.20 -12.66 6.96
CA ASN A 39 -1.85 -12.83 5.54
C ASN A 39 -0.63 -11.95 5.18
N ILE A 40 -0.25 -11.93 3.90
CA ILE A 40 0.87 -11.17 3.35
C ILE A 40 0.36 -9.81 2.84
N LEU A 41 1.04 -8.72 3.19
CA LEU A 41 0.80 -7.39 2.63
C LEU A 41 1.59 -7.23 1.33
N TYR A 42 0.92 -6.99 0.22
CA TYR A 42 1.54 -6.61 -1.04
C TYR A 42 1.30 -5.13 -1.33
N VAL A 43 2.34 -4.43 -1.77
CA VAL A 43 2.26 -3.03 -2.23
C VAL A 43 3.03 -2.89 -3.53
N GLY A 44 2.40 -2.26 -4.52
CA GLY A 44 3.04 -1.87 -5.78
C GLY A 44 2.62 -0.46 -6.18
N VAL A 45 3.53 0.29 -6.78
CA VAL A 45 3.25 1.62 -7.33
C VAL A 45 3.63 1.60 -8.80
N TYR A 46 2.69 1.96 -9.68
CA TYR A 46 2.86 1.98 -11.13
C TYR A 46 2.63 3.39 -11.64
N GLY A 47 3.65 3.97 -12.24
CA GLY A 47 3.58 5.26 -12.93
C GLY A 47 3.43 5.12 -14.43
N PRO A 48 3.40 6.25 -15.15
CA PRO A 48 3.23 6.28 -16.61
C PRO A 48 4.38 5.60 -17.36
N LYS A 49 5.59 5.52 -16.80
CA LYS A 49 6.72 4.81 -17.45
C LYS A 49 7.00 3.42 -16.89
N GLY A 50 6.18 2.93 -15.95
CA GLY A 50 6.32 1.60 -15.36
C GLY A 50 6.30 1.59 -13.83
N PRO A 51 6.74 0.48 -13.20
CA PRO A 51 6.75 0.35 -11.75
C PRO A 51 7.73 1.33 -11.10
N CYS A 52 7.39 1.78 -9.90
CA CYS A 52 8.24 2.60 -9.05
C CYS A 52 9.44 1.80 -8.54
N ASP A 53 10.63 2.40 -8.59
CA ASP A 53 11.89 1.76 -8.20
C ASP A 53 11.95 1.40 -6.71
N GLU A 54 11.33 2.23 -5.85
CA GLU A 54 11.51 2.14 -4.40
C GLU A 54 10.18 2.13 -3.65
N VAL A 55 9.88 0.99 -3.03
CA VAL A 55 8.80 0.79 -2.06
C VAL A 55 9.38 0.02 -0.87
N SER A 56 9.23 0.57 0.33
CA SER A 56 9.62 -0.09 1.58
C SER A 56 8.41 -0.26 2.50
N ILE A 57 8.27 -1.46 3.05
CA ILE A 57 7.20 -1.82 3.98
C ILE A 57 7.85 -2.17 5.32
N LYS A 58 7.49 -1.44 6.37
CA LYS A 58 7.97 -1.69 7.73
C LYS A 58 6.80 -2.15 8.59
N HIS A 59 6.88 -3.37 9.13
CA HIS A 59 5.96 -3.82 10.17
C HIS A 59 6.30 -3.09 11.48
N ILE A 60 5.29 -2.48 12.10
CA ILE A 60 5.43 -1.69 13.34
C ILE A 60 4.70 -2.34 14.53
N GLY A 61 4.31 -3.61 14.40
CA GLY A 61 3.66 -4.40 15.45
C GLY A 61 2.13 -4.45 15.33
N HIS A 62 1.51 -5.46 15.95
CA HIS A 62 0.05 -5.66 15.98
C HIS A 62 -0.63 -5.54 14.59
N TYR A 63 -0.03 -6.16 13.56
CA TYR A 63 -0.49 -6.06 12.16
C TYR A 63 -0.64 -4.62 11.63
N ASN A 64 0.15 -3.69 12.15
CA ASN A 64 0.28 -2.35 11.59
C ASN A 64 1.57 -2.25 10.77
N TYR A 65 1.49 -1.53 9.65
CA TYR A 65 2.59 -1.34 8.72
C TYR A 65 2.73 0.13 8.35
N ASN A 66 3.96 0.59 8.22
CA ASN A 66 4.29 1.86 7.61
C ASN A 66 4.89 1.59 6.22
N VAL A 67 4.29 2.17 5.20
CA VAL A 67 4.73 2.03 3.81
C VAL A 67 5.32 3.35 3.36
N ASN A 68 6.51 3.29 2.78
CA ASN A 68 7.18 4.44 2.19
C ASN A 68 7.53 4.13 0.74
N TYR A 69 7.40 5.13 -0.13
CA TYR A 69 7.79 5.01 -1.54
C TYR A 69 8.29 6.33 -2.10
N VAL A 70 9.13 6.26 -3.12
CA VAL A 70 9.71 7.44 -3.79
C VAL A 70 9.40 7.37 -5.29
N ILE A 71 8.52 8.25 -5.76
CA ILE A 71 8.24 8.42 -7.18
C ILE A 71 9.17 9.50 -7.74
N LYS A 72 9.74 9.28 -8.93
CA LYS A 72 10.53 10.31 -9.66
C LYS A 72 9.71 11.01 -10.75
N GLU A 73 8.61 10.41 -11.18
CA GLU A 73 7.83 10.84 -12.33
C GLU A 73 6.65 11.73 -11.95
N ARG A 74 6.34 12.69 -12.82
CA ARG A 74 5.13 13.50 -12.72
C ARG A 74 3.98 12.81 -13.42
N GLY A 75 2.78 12.93 -12.87
CA GLY A 75 1.55 12.44 -13.49
C GLY A 75 0.73 11.53 -12.57
N GLU A 76 -0.23 10.84 -13.17
CA GLU A 76 -1.08 9.89 -12.47
C GLU A 76 -0.34 8.56 -12.24
N HIS A 77 -0.40 8.07 -11.01
CA HIS A 77 0.15 6.80 -10.59
C HIS A 77 -0.95 5.92 -9.99
N CYS A 78 -0.78 4.61 -10.13
CA CYS A 78 -1.64 3.60 -9.56
C CYS A 78 -0.91 2.92 -8.39
N LEU A 79 -1.40 3.11 -7.17
CA LEU A 79 -0.92 2.43 -5.97
C LEU A 79 -1.83 1.25 -5.67
N ILE A 80 -1.28 0.04 -5.78
CA ILE A 80 -1.97 -1.22 -5.48
C ILE A 80 -1.56 -1.66 -4.08
N VAL A 81 -2.56 -1.92 -3.25
CA VAL A 81 -2.39 -2.53 -1.94
C VAL A 81 -3.30 -3.76 -1.84
N LYS A 82 -2.73 -4.90 -1.45
CA LYS A 82 -3.44 -6.17 -1.29
C LYS A 82 -3.11 -6.86 0.03
N TRP A 83 -4.06 -7.65 0.53
CA TRP A 83 -3.89 -8.56 1.66
C TRP A 83 -4.10 -9.99 1.17
N GLY A 84 -3.01 -10.74 1.02
CA GLY A 84 -2.98 -11.92 0.17
C GLY A 84 -3.23 -11.53 -1.29
N GLU A 85 -4.12 -12.27 -1.96
CA GLU A 85 -4.45 -12.02 -3.37
C GLU A 85 -5.55 -10.96 -3.57
N GLU A 86 -6.18 -10.49 -2.48
CA GLU A 86 -7.34 -9.60 -2.51
C GLU A 86 -6.99 -8.13 -2.30
N HIS A 87 -7.70 -7.24 -3.00
CA HIS A 87 -7.57 -5.80 -2.81
C HIS A 87 -8.18 -5.35 -1.47
N ILE A 88 -7.47 -4.46 -0.77
CA ILE A 88 -8.03 -3.76 0.39
C ILE A 88 -9.03 -2.70 -0.06
N PRO A 89 -9.92 -2.22 0.82
CA PRO A 89 -10.80 -1.09 0.51
C PRO A 89 -10.03 0.13 -0.02
N GLY A 90 -10.44 0.64 -1.18
CA GLY A 90 -9.84 1.80 -1.84
C GLY A 90 -8.71 1.47 -2.81
N SER A 91 -8.20 0.24 -2.82
CA SER A 91 -7.21 -0.23 -3.80
C SER A 91 -7.91 -0.65 -5.10
N PRO A 92 -7.39 -0.27 -6.29
CA PRO A 92 -6.21 0.56 -6.51
C PRO A 92 -6.47 2.05 -6.19
N PHE A 93 -5.48 2.70 -5.60
CA PHE A 93 -5.49 4.13 -5.31
C PHE A 93 -4.91 4.94 -6.47
N LYS A 94 -5.60 6.01 -6.87
CA LYS A 94 -5.03 7.02 -7.78
C LYS A 94 -4.19 8.00 -6.97
N VAL A 95 -2.90 8.07 -7.28
CA VAL A 95 -1.94 9.01 -6.68
C VAL A 95 -1.49 10.02 -7.73
N THR A 96 -1.60 11.30 -7.41
CA THR A 96 -1.13 12.39 -8.29
C THR A 96 0.13 13.03 -7.74
N THR A 97 1.12 13.28 -8.60
CA THR A 97 2.36 14.00 -8.28
C THR A 97 2.40 15.43 -8.82
#